data_AF-A0A7W8ISK5-F1
#
_entry.id   AF-A0A7W8ISK5-F1
#
_cell.length_a   1.000
_cell.length_b   1.000
_cell.length_c   1.000
_cell.angle_alpha   90.00
_cell.angle_beta   90.00
_cell.angle_gamma   90.00
#
_symmetry.space_group_name_H-M   'P 1'
#
loop_
_entity.id
_entity.type
_entity.pdbx_description
1 polymer ?
#
loop_
_entity_poly.entity_id
_entity_poly.type
_entity_poly.pdbx_seq_one_letter_code
_entity_poly.pdbx_strand_id
1 'polypeptide(L)'
;MKTNPFGSFPDWTKQWEHFFNHDFWGNFQPFFQNNKKTPSISGVNIYKKDNELLIVVCLPGLESIDHVELYTYYKTLEIKATINLQFKGFELVEEGIFQGTWEKTIPLPFAVKEERVEATYHHGLLMIHLHRLIPDNRKKRIEIKKLE
;
A
#
# COMPACT_ATOMS: atom_id res chain seq x y z
N MET A 1 -16.88 -8.55 -27.96
CA MET A 1 -16.89 -7.52 -26.90
C MET A 1 -15.74 -7.84 -25.94
N LYS A 2 -14.67 -7.05 -25.92
CA LYS A 2 -13.57 -7.18 -24.94
C LYS A 2 -13.49 -5.84 -24.20
N THR A 3 -13.93 -5.80 -22.94
CA THR A 3 -13.84 -4.62 -22.09
C THR A 3 -12.43 -4.53 -21.52
N ASN A 4 -11.73 -3.45 -21.85
CA ASN A 4 -10.45 -3.09 -21.24
C ASN A 4 -10.76 -2.30 -19.95
N PRO A 5 -10.42 -2.78 -18.74
CA PRO A 5 -10.84 -2.14 -17.49
C PRO A 5 -10.10 -0.83 -17.18
N PHE A 6 -9.08 -0.48 -17.97
CA PHE A 6 -8.26 0.72 -17.76
C PHE A 6 -8.00 1.44 -19.09
N GLY A 7 -8.97 2.23 -19.53
CA GLY A 7 -8.83 3.15 -20.68
C GLY A 7 -7.93 4.34 -20.35
N SER A 8 -7.17 4.80 -21.36
CA SER A 8 -6.09 5.78 -21.31
C SER A 8 -6.42 7.13 -20.62
N PHE A 9 -5.46 7.65 -19.84
CA PHE A 9 -5.50 8.99 -19.23
C PHE A 9 -4.41 9.92 -19.79
N PRO A 10 -4.76 10.92 -20.62
CA PRO A 10 -3.91 12.09 -20.86
C PRO A 10 -4.35 13.32 -20.03
N ASP A 11 -3.40 14.20 -19.72
CA ASP A 11 -3.49 15.56 -19.10
C ASP A 11 -3.49 15.74 -17.57
N TRP A 12 -3.40 14.68 -16.78
CA TRP A 12 -3.17 14.83 -15.32
C TRP A 12 -1.73 15.24 -14.94
N THR A 13 -0.76 15.04 -15.85
CA THR A 13 0.68 15.24 -15.59
C THR A 13 1.06 16.70 -15.32
N LYS A 14 0.44 17.67 -16.00
CA LYS A 14 0.74 19.10 -15.84
C LYS A 14 0.26 19.68 -14.51
N GLN A 15 -0.90 19.23 -14.03
CA GLN A 15 -1.38 19.60 -12.71
C GLN A 15 -0.55 18.92 -11.61
N TRP A 16 0.01 17.73 -11.89
CA TRP A 16 0.83 16.97 -10.96
C TRP A 16 2.26 17.49 -10.79
N GLU A 17 2.88 18.13 -11.78
CA GLU A 17 4.22 18.71 -11.64
C GLU A 17 4.33 19.72 -10.49
N HIS A 18 3.27 20.53 -10.27
CA HIS A 18 3.26 21.52 -9.18
C HIS A 18 3.05 20.89 -7.80
N PHE A 19 2.22 19.85 -7.66
CA PHE A 19 1.96 19.18 -6.39
C PHE A 19 3.04 18.14 -6.01
N PHE A 20 3.72 17.56 -7.00
CA PHE A 20 4.84 16.64 -6.79
C PHE A 20 6.11 17.32 -6.33
N ASN A 21 6.41 18.51 -6.88
CA ASN A 21 7.70 19.16 -6.62
C ASN A 21 7.76 19.94 -5.30
N HIS A 22 6.64 20.39 -4.71
CA HIS A 22 6.71 21.31 -3.56
C HIS A 22 6.19 20.80 -2.20
N ASP A 23 5.14 19.99 -2.13
CA ASP A 23 4.48 19.72 -0.82
C ASP A 23 4.25 18.25 -0.45
N PHE A 24 4.05 17.37 -1.45
CA PHE A 24 3.64 15.99 -1.19
C PHE A 24 4.83 15.03 -1.07
N TRP A 25 5.66 14.85 -2.12
CA TRP A 25 6.79 13.90 -2.08
C TRP A 25 7.98 14.39 -1.27
N GLY A 26 8.16 15.70 -1.09
CA GLY A 26 9.23 16.26 -0.25
C GLY A 26 9.19 15.73 1.20
N ASN A 27 8.00 15.47 1.74
CA ASN A 27 7.82 14.94 3.09
C ASN A 27 7.92 13.40 3.16
N PHE A 28 7.79 12.70 2.04
CA PHE A 28 7.93 11.24 1.93
C PHE A 28 9.34 10.79 1.52
N GLN A 29 10.09 11.65 0.84
CA GLN A 29 11.46 11.41 0.38
C GLN A 29 12.38 10.85 1.48
N PRO A 30 12.37 11.35 2.74
CA PRO A 30 13.23 10.82 3.80
C PRO A 30 12.84 9.39 4.21
N PHE A 31 11.56 9.02 4.15
CA PHE A 31 11.07 7.68 4.53
C PHE A 31 11.32 6.64 3.42
N PHE A 32 11.20 7.03 2.16
CA PHE A 32 11.59 6.17 1.04
C PHE A 32 13.12 6.04 0.91
N GLN A 33 13.89 7.04 1.36
CA GLN A 33 15.36 6.98 1.39
C GLN A 33 15.93 6.23 2.61
N ASN A 34 15.28 6.30 3.79
CA ASN A 34 15.75 5.62 5.00
C ASN A 34 15.47 4.11 5.01
N ASN A 35 14.62 3.61 4.10
CA ASN A 35 14.41 2.17 3.88
C ASN A 35 15.47 1.52 2.98
N LYS A 36 16.55 2.23 2.61
CA LYS A 36 17.68 1.65 1.83
C LYS A 36 18.50 0.59 2.59
N LYS A 37 18.19 0.30 3.86
CA LYS A 37 18.88 -0.72 4.68
C LYS A 37 18.08 -1.99 4.94
N THR A 38 16.81 -2.06 4.52
CA THR A 38 16.07 -3.32 4.47
C THR A 38 16.11 -3.83 3.04
N PRO A 39 16.48 -5.10 2.82
CA PRO A 39 16.56 -5.63 1.47
C PRO A 39 15.16 -5.57 0.85
N SER A 40 15.02 -4.71 -0.15
CA SER A 40 13.77 -4.41 -0.87
C SER A 40 13.40 -5.58 -1.79
N ILE A 41 13.08 -6.76 -1.25
CA ILE A 41 12.96 -7.94 -2.11
C ILE A 41 11.53 -8.17 -2.62
N SER A 42 10.49 -7.72 -1.91
CA SER A 42 9.12 -7.68 -2.45
C SER A 42 8.90 -6.33 -3.11
N GLY A 43 8.88 -6.30 -4.45
CA GLY A 43 8.56 -5.08 -5.21
C GLY A 43 7.20 -4.52 -4.81
N VAL A 44 7.13 -3.23 -4.50
CA VAL A 44 5.87 -2.56 -4.13
C VAL A 44 5.64 -1.37 -5.05
N ASN A 45 4.47 -1.34 -5.68
CA ASN A 45 3.98 -0.18 -6.42
C ASN A 45 2.83 0.47 -5.64
N ILE A 46 2.78 1.80 -5.67
CA ILE A 46 1.70 2.57 -5.07
C ILE A 46 1.09 3.44 -6.16
N TYR A 47 -0.17 3.16 -6.50
CA TYR A 47 -0.97 3.95 -7.41
C TYR A 47 -1.95 4.80 -6.61
N LYS A 48 -2.19 6.03 -7.06
CA LYS A 48 -3.09 6.97 -6.39
C LYS A 48 -4.13 7.48 -7.36
N LYS A 49 -5.36 7.58 -6.86
CA LYS A 49 -6.47 8.37 -7.41
C LYS A 49 -6.87 9.43 -6.36
N ASP A 50 -7.78 10.34 -6.67
CA ASP A 50 -8.14 11.47 -5.79
C ASP A 50 -8.44 11.06 -4.33
N ASN A 51 -9.25 10.02 -4.15
CA ASN A 51 -9.70 9.54 -2.83
C ASN A 51 -9.34 8.08 -2.56
N GLU A 52 -8.40 7.51 -3.32
CA GLU A 52 -8.10 6.07 -3.27
C GLU A 52 -6.61 5.80 -3.50
N LEU A 53 -6.13 4.71 -2.92
CA LEU A 53 -4.81 4.14 -3.18
C LEU A 53 -4.96 2.70 -3.60
N LEU A 54 -4.19 2.28 -4.59
CA LEU A 54 -4.00 0.87 -4.93
C LEU A 54 -2.53 0.54 -4.68
N ILE A 55 -2.27 -0.33 -3.70
CA ILE A 55 -0.93 -0.80 -3.36
C ILE A 55 -0.79 -2.21 -3.91
N VAL A 56 0.23 -2.43 -4.73
CA VAL A 56 0.49 -3.73 -5.37
C VAL A 56 1.82 -4.26 -4.90
N VAL A 57 1.81 -5.44 -4.29
CA VAL A 57 2.98 -6.11 -3.72
C VAL A 57 3.26 -7.38 -4.51
N CYS A 58 4.51 -7.55 -4.93
CA CYS A 58 4.99 -8.78 -5.55
C CYS A 58 5.23 -9.84 -4.47
N LEU A 59 4.38 -10.86 -4.44
CA LEU A 59 4.45 -12.02 -3.54
C LEU A 59 4.29 -13.32 -4.37
N PRO A 60 5.28 -13.67 -5.21
CA PRO A 60 5.17 -14.83 -6.08
C PRO A 60 5.13 -16.14 -5.28
N GLY A 61 4.27 -17.07 -5.71
CA GLY A 61 4.20 -18.42 -5.13
C GLY A 61 3.71 -18.48 -3.69
N LEU A 62 2.89 -17.50 -3.26
CA LEU A 62 2.19 -17.57 -1.99
C LEU A 62 1.33 -18.84 -1.91
N GLU A 63 1.66 -19.73 -0.98
CA GLU A 63 1.02 -21.05 -0.82
C GLU A 63 -0.39 -20.94 -0.21
N SER A 64 -0.59 -20.02 0.75
CA SER A 64 -1.85 -19.77 1.43
C SER A 64 -2.04 -18.29 1.71
N ILE A 65 -3.28 -17.83 1.71
CA ILE A 65 -3.62 -16.45 2.08
C ILE A 65 -3.29 -16.16 3.56
N ASP A 66 -3.28 -17.19 4.41
CA ASP A 66 -2.95 -17.09 5.84
C ASP A 66 -1.47 -16.73 6.08
N HIS A 67 -0.63 -16.85 5.06
CA HIS A 67 0.76 -16.42 5.13
C HIS A 67 0.92 -14.90 4.89
N VAL A 68 -0.19 -14.17 4.73
CA VAL A 68 -0.21 -12.71 4.59
C VAL A 68 -1.10 -12.10 5.65
N GLU A 69 -0.56 -11.13 6.37
CA GLU A 69 -1.30 -10.30 7.30
C GLU A 69 -1.26 -8.84 6.86
N LEU A 70 -2.42 -8.20 6.92
CA LEU A 70 -2.60 -6.79 6.56
C LEU A 70 -3.23 -6.05 7.74
N TYR A 71 -2.58 -4.97 8.15
CA TYR A 71 -3.09 -4.10 9.19
C TYR A 71 -3.12 -2.67 8.68
N THR A 72 -4.19 -1.95 8.96
CA THR A 72 -4.27 -0.52 8.69
C THR A 72 -4.70 0.21 9.95
N TYR A 73 -4.08 1.36 10.20
CA TYR A 73 -4.54 2.26 11.25
C TYR A 73 -4.28 3.69 10.81
N TYR A 74 -5.32 4.53 10.86
CA TYR A 74 -5.23 5.94 10.47
C TYR A 74 -4.52 6.16 9.12
N LYS A 75 -3.24 6.52 9.13
CA LYS A 75 -2.39 6.84 7.98
C LYS A 75 -1.26 5.82 7.77
N THR A 76 -1.46 4.57 8.15
CA THR A 76 -0.43 3.54 8.02
C THR A 76 -1.03 2.24 7.51
N LEU A 77 -0.35 1.61 6.56
CA LEU A 77 -0.56 0.22 6.17
C LEU A 77 0.64 -0.61 6.59
N GLU A 78 0.42 -1.72 7.28
CA GLU A 78 1.43 -2.71 7.61
C GLU A 78 1.12 -4.00 6.86
N ILE A 79 2.15 -4.58 6.27
CA ILE A 79 2.08 -5.81 5.50
C ILE A 79 3.11 -6.77 6.08
N LYS A 80 2.67 -7.97 6.43
CA LYS A 80 3.54 -9.09 6.77
C LYS A 80 3.24 -10.22 5.82
N ALA A 81 4.27 -10.82 5.25
CA ALA A 81 4.10 -11.96 4.35
C ALA A 81 5.21 -12.97 4.56
N THR A 82 4.91 -14.25 4.45
CA THR A 82 5.92 -15.32 4.42
C THR A 82 5.89 -16.01 3.05
N ILE A 83 7.03 -16.00 2.36
CA ILE A 83 7.22 -16.66 1.07
C ILE A 83 8.16 -17.84 1.28
N ASN A 84 7.79 -19.03 0.81
CA ASN A 84 8.63 -20.21 0.89
C ASN A 84 8.49 -20.99 -0.41
N LEU A 85 9.49 -20.91 -1.29
CA LEU A 85 9.45 -21.57 -2.58
C LEU A 85 10.30 -22.83 -2.50
N GLN A 86 9.66 -23.95 -2.20
CA GLN A 86 10.32 -25.26 -2.10
C GLN A 86 9.86 -26.18 -3.22
N PHE A 87 10.82 -26.79 -3.90
CA PHE A 87 10.57 -27.74 -4.97
C PHE A 87 11.19 -29.09 -4.61
N LYS A 88 10.36 -30.13 -4.55
CA LYS A 88 10.81 -31.48 -4.16
C LYS A 88 11.92 -31.97 -5.08
N GLY A 89 13.08 -32.29 -4.50
CA GLY A 89 14.24 -32.82 -5.22
C GLY A 89 15.14 -31.77 -5.87
N PHE A 90 14.92 -30.48 -5.59
CA PHE A 90 15.77 -29.39 -6.06
C PHE A 90 16.45 -28.70 -4.87
N GLU A 91 17.68 -28.24 -5.09
CA GLU A 91 18.44 -27.40 -4.16
C GLU A 91 18.49 -25.97 -4.72
N LEU A 92 18.32 -24.98 -3.85
CA LEU A 92 18.43 -23.57 -4.23
C LEU A 92 19.91 -23.20 -4.40
N VAL A 93 20.33 -22.98 -5.65
CA VAL A 93 21.73 -22.60 -5.97
C VAL A 93 21.91 -21.08 -5.98
N GLU A 94 20.87 -20.34 -6.37
CA GLU A 94 20.89 -18.87 -6.43
C GLU A 94 19.50 -18.33 -6.08
N GLU A 95 19.46 -17.30 -5.22
CA GLU A 95 18.23 -16.65 -4.79
C GLU A 95 18.02 -15.33 -5.54
N GLY A 96 17.06 -15.32 -6.47
CA GLY A 96 16.57 -14.10 -7.13
C GLY A 96 15.21 -13.60 -6.62
N ILE A 97 14.49 -14.46 -5.89
CA ILE A 97 13.20 -14.17 -5.24
C ILE A 97 13.37 -14.51 -3.77
N PHE A 98 13.13 -13.54 -2.89
CA PHE A 98 13.28 -13.74 -1.45
C PHE A 98 12.39 -14.85 -0.92
N GLN A 99 13.00 -15.67 -0.08
CA GLN A 99 12.29 -16.64 0.75
C GLN A 99 12.46 -16.28 2.24
N GLY A 100 11.36 -16.33 2.97
CA GLY A 100 11.29 -15.99 4.38
C GLY A 100 10.16 -15.02 4.70
N THR A 101 10.21 -14.46 5.91
CA THR A 101 9.25 -13.48 6.38
C THR A 101 9.68 -12.08 5.99
N TRP A 102 8.78 -11.37 5.32
CA TRP A 102 8.94 -9.99 4.88
C TRP A 102 7.90 -9.12 5.59
N GLU A 103 8.34 -8.02 6.17
CA GLU A 103 7.47 -7.03 6.80
C GLU A 103 7.72 -5.65 6.20
N LYS A 104 6.65 -4.89 5.97
CA LYS A 104 6.73 -3.52 5.48
C LYS A 104 5.62 -2.65 6.03
N THR A 105 6.03 -1.53 6.61
CA THR A 105 5.15 -0.44 7.02
C THR A 105 5.19 0.68 5.97
N ILE A 106 4.04 1.02 5.41
CA ILE A 106 3.85 2.04 4.40
C ILE A 106 3.05 3.20 5.02
N PRO A 107 3.65 4.38 5.21
CA PRO A 107 2.90 5.57 5.58
C PRO A 107 2.00 6.00 4.41
N LEU A 108 0.77 6.37 4.73
CA LEU A 108 -0.27 6.77 3.78
C LEU A 108 -0.46 8.30 3.79
N PRO A 109 -0.75 8.90 2.63
CA PRO A 109 -0.93 10.34 2.50
C PRO A 109 -2.17 10.91 3.19
N PHE A 110 -3.16 10.06 3.46
CA PHE A 110 -4.40 10.44 4.11
C PHE A 110 -4.88 9.30 4.98
N ALA A 111 -5.75 9.63 5.94
CA ALA A 111 -6.37 8.61 6.76
C ALA A 111 -7.25 7.74 5.87
N VAL A 112 -7.24 6.43 6.07
CA VAL A 112 -8.08 5.50 5.31
C VAL A 112 -9.29 5.06 6.11
N LYS A 113 -10.38 4.74 5.42
CA LYS A 113 -11.58 4.20 6.04
C LYS A 113 -11.39 2.70 6.22
N GLU A 114 -11.19 2.24 7.45
CA GLU A 114 -10.90 0.83 7.77
C GLU A 114 -11.97 -0.14 7.23
N GLU A 115 -13.25 0.27 7.25
CA GLU A 115 -14.38 -0.48 6.68
C GLU A 115 -14.36 -0.61 5.14
N ARG A 116 -13.48 0.12 4.44
CA ARG A 116 -13.35 0.15 2.98
C ARG A 116 -11.91 -0.12 2.56
N VAL A 117 -11.37 -1.22 3.08
CA VAL A 117 -10.12 -1.81 2.64
C VAL A 117 -10.43 -3.14 1.99
N GLU A 118 -10.01 -3.31 0.74
CA GLU A 118 -10.17 -4.55 -0.01
C GLU A 118 -8.79 -5.07 -0.40
N ALA A 119 -8.55 -6.37 -0.22
CA ALA A 119 -7.30 -7.03 -0.58
C ALA A 119 -7.59 -8.26 -1.44
N THR A 120 -6.88 -8.40 -2.54
CA THR A 120 -7.03 -9.54 -3.47
C THR A 120 -5.65 -10.02 -3.90
N TYR A 121 -5.50 -11.34 -4.05
CA TYR A 121 -4.26 -11.94 -4.52
C TYR A 121 -4.50 -12.64 -5.86
N HIS A 122 -3.69 -12.31 -6.86
CA HIS A 122 -3.83 -12.85 -8.21
C HIS A 122 -2.49 -12.88 -8.94
N HIS A 123 -2.12 -14.04 -9.50
CA HIS A 123 -0.89 -14.25 -10.27
C HIS A 123 0.39 -13.73 -9.59
N GLY A 124 0.58 -13.99 -8.29
CA GLY A 124 1.78 -13.54 -7.58
C GLY A 124 1.74 -12.09 -7.11
N LEU A 125 0.61 -11.39 -7.27
CA LEU A 125 0.44 -10.01 -6.86
C LEU A 125 -0.66 -9.89 -5.81
N LEU A 126 -0.31 -9.30 -4.67
CA LEU A 126 -1.27 -8.83 -3.68
C LEU A 126 -1.65 -7.38 -4.00
N MET A 127 -2.94 -7.13 -4.19
CA MET A 127 -3.51 -5.85 -4.55
C MET A 127 -4.38 -5.36 -3.39
N ILE A 128 -4.02 -4.22 -2.81
CA ILE A 128 -4.66 -3.63 -1.63
C ILE A 128 -5.27 -2.30 -2.05
N HIS A 129 -6.60 -2.22 -2.09
CA HIS A 129 -7.34 -1.01 -2.43
C HIS A 129 -7.83 -0.33 -1.15
N LEU A 130 -7.41 0.91 -0.97
CA LEU A 130 -7.68 1.72 0.21
C LEU A 130 -8.48 2.96 -0.18
N HIS A 131 -9.58 3.22 0.52
CA HIS A 131 -10.35 4.45 0.35
C HIS A 131 -10.00 5.48 1.42
N ARG A 132 -9.90 6.74 1.01
CA ARG A 132 -9.71 7.87 1.92
C ARG A 132 -10.88 7.99 2.90
N LEU A 133 -10.54 8.19 4.16
CA LEU A 133 -11.46 8.68 5.18
C LEU A 133 -11.78 10.14 4.88
N ILE A 134 -12.99 10.39 4.40
CA ILE A 134 -13.54 11.73 4.23
C ILE A 134 -14.21 12.11 5.54
N PRO A 135 -13.67 13.07 6.32
CA PRO A 135 -14.26 13.48 7.58
C PRO A 135 -15.64 14.11 7.34
N ASP A 136 -16.59 13.80 8.22
CA ASP A 136 -17.87 14.49 8.25
C ASP A 136 -17.61 15.97 8.57
N ASN A 137 -17.93 16.84 7.62
CA ASN A 137 -17.74 18.28 7.66
C ASN A 137 -18.78 19.00 8.55
N ARG A 138 -19.62 18.25 9.26
CA ARG A 138 -20.52 18.77 10.29
C ARG A 138 -19.74 19.25 11.51
N LYS A 139 -19.73 20.57 11.73
CA LYS A 139 -19.20 21.18 12.95
C LYS A 139 -20.03 20.70 14.14
N LYS A 140 -19.39 20.08 15.14
CA LYS A 140 -20.02 19.77 16.44
C LYS A 140 -19.78 20.94 17.39
N ARG A 141 -20.86 21.48 17.98
CA ARG A 141 -20.77 22.41 19.10
C ARG A 141 -20.34 21.62 20.34
N ILE A 142 -19.29 22.07 21.02
CA ILE A 142 -18.85 21.50 22.30
C ILE A 142 -19.55 22.27 23.41
N GLU A 143 -20.23 21.57 24.32
CA GLU A 143 -20.84 22.18 25.50
C GLU A 143 -19.79 22.35 26.61
N ILE A 144 -19.71 23.55 27.19
CA ILE A 144 -18.81 23.86 28.30
C ILE A 144 -19.57 23.56 29.60
N LYS A 145 -19.05 22.62 30.41
CA LYS A 145 -19.53 22.38 31.76
C LYS A 145 -18.71 23.19 32.76
N LYS A 146 -19.38 23.84 33.71
CA LYS A 146 -18.72 24.50 34.84
C LYS A 146 -18.16 23.41 35.76
N LEU A 147 -16.89 23.54 36.14
CA LEU A 147 -16.30 22.73 37.20
C LEU A 147 -16.77 23.30 38.54
N GLU A 148 -17.44 22.47 39.36
CA GLU A 148 -17.74 22.78 40.76
C GLU A 148 -16.59 22.34 41.67
#